data_AF-A0A434TW47-F1
#
_entry.id   AF-A0A434TW47-F1
#
_cell.length_a   1.000
_cell.length_b   1.000
_cell.length_c   1.000
_cell.angle_alpha   90.00
_cell.angle_beta   90.00
_cell.angle_gamma   90.00
#
_symmetry.space_group_name_H-M   'P 1'
#
loop_
_entity.id
_entity.type
_entity.pdbx_description
1 polymer ?
#
loop_
_entity_poly.entity_id
_entity_poly.type
_entity_poly.pdbx_seq_one_letter_code
_entity_poly.pdbx_strand_id
1 'polypeptide(L)'
;MKRMLFACSISSVLLLSANRAFAFNFGFVRVPDWMDPYIGVLVAVTLFFWLGLGATKPSGVPFKQVRYVKISPIANFFYLGMAFFFTIMMIVLFAGMGLRRYAEWTGAA
;
A
#
# COMPACT_ATOMS: atom_id res chain seq x y z
N MET A 1 -15.48 -4.66 22.08
CA MET A 1 -14.00 -4.51 22.10
C MET A 1 -13.37 -4.61 20.71
N LYS A 2 -13.64 -5.64 19.88
CA LYS A 2 -13.03 -5.79 18.53
C LYS A 2 -13.24 -4.58 17.58
N ARG A 3 -14.41 -3.94 17.60
CA ARG A 3 -14.71 -2.78 16.73
C ARG A 3 -13.99 -1.48 17.15
N MET A 4 -13.78 -1.27 18.45
CA MET A 4 -13.03 -0.13 18.97
C MET A 4 -11.53 -0.22 18.65
N LEU A 5 -10.94 -1.42 18.78
CA LEU A 5 -9.55 -1.65 18.38
C LEU A 5 -9.35 -1.41 16.87
N PHE A 6 -10.31 -1.81 16.03
CA PHE A 6 -10.24 -1.58 14.59
C PHE A 6 -10.35 -0.10 14.23
N ALA A 7 -11.28 0.64 14.86
CA ALA A 7 -11.40 2.08 14.69
C ALA A 7 -10.17 2.84 15.20
N CYS A 8 -9.61 2.44 16.35
CA CYS A 8 -8.36 2.99 16.86
C CYS A 8 -7.19 2.72 15.91
N SER A 9 -7.04 1.51 15.36
CA SER A 9 -6.00 1.23 14.36
C SER A 9 -6.14 2.08 13.10
N ILE A 10 -7.37 2.27 12.59
CA ILE A 10 -7.60 3.15 11.43
C ILE A 10 -7.23 4.59 11.77
N SER A 11 -7.66 5.10 12.93
CA SER A 11 -7.31 6.44 13.39
C SER A 11 -5.81 6.61 13.63
N SER A 12 -5.12 5.58 14.16
CA SER A 12 -3.68 5.58 14.34
C SER A 12 -2.92 5.58 13.01
N VAL A 13 -3.39 4.84 12.00
CA VAL A 13 -2.81 4.87 10.65
C VAL A 13 -3.05 6.22 9.98
N LEU A 14 -4.23 6.82 10.16
CA LEU A 14 -4.54 8.17 9.66
C LEU A 14 -3.71 9.25 10.38
N LEU A 15 -3.50 9.13 11.69
CA LEU A 15 -2.64 10.03 12.47
C LEU A 15 -1.16 9.86 12.13
N LEU A 16 -0.69 8.64 11.85
CA LEU A 16 0.67 8.37 11.37
C LEU A 16 0.88 8.98 9.97
N SER A 17 -0.14 8.86 9.10
CA SER A 17 -0.19 9.55 7.79
C SER A 17 -0.16 11.07 7.92
N ALA A 18 -0.71 11.66 8.98
CA ALA A 18 -0.66 13.11 9.20
C ALA A 18 0.70 13.60 9.73
N ASN A 19 1.60 12.69 10.11
CA ASN A 19 2.89 13.05 10.67
C ASN A 19 3.90 13.33 9.54
N ARG A 20 4.25 14.60 9.36
CA ARG A 20 5.28 15.09 8.40
C ARG A 20 6.68 14.47 8.63
N ALA A 21 6.89 13.80 9.77
CA ALA A 21 8.14 13.12 10.11
C ALA A 21 8.25 11.68 9.56
N PHE A 22 7.19 11.14 8.93
CA PHE A 22 7.25 9.83 8.29
C PHE A 22 7.89 9.97 6.91
N ALA A 23 9.23 9.90 6.86
CA ALA A 23 9.98 9.94 5.61
C ALA A 23 10.02 8.54 4.98
N PHE A 24 9.34 8.34 3.84
CA PHE A 24 9.41 7.09 3.08
C PHE A 24 10.73 7.05 2.29
N ASN A 25 11.82 6.76 3.00
CA ASN A 25 13.18 6.95 2.50
C ASN A 25 13.92 5.61 2.37
N PHE A 26 13.65 4.88 1.30
CA PHE A 26 14.32 3.61 0.98
C PHE A 26 15.57 3.85 0.13
N GLY A 27 16.42 4.81 0.51
CA GLY A 27 17.65 5.18 -0.19
C GLY A 27 17.39 5.61 -1.64
N PHE A 28 17.45 4.66 -2.57
CA PHE A 28 17.23 4.88 -4.01
C PHE A 28 15.75 5.12 -4.38
N VAL A 29 14.82 4.70 -3.52
CA VAL A 29 13.38 4.92 -3.73
C VAL A 29 12.92 5.99 -2.75
N ARG A 30 12.95 7.24 -3.23
CA ARG A 30 12.48 8.41 -2.47
C ARG A 30 11.55 9.24 -3.34
N VAL A 31 10.36 9.53 -2.82
CA VAL A 31 9.38 10.44 -3.43
C VAL A 31 9.51 11.84 -2.79
N PRO A 32 8.84 12.88 -3.29
CA PRO A 32 8.74 14.16 -2.61
C PRO A 32 8.10 13.99 -1.24
N ASP A 33 8.59 14.71 -0.22
CA ASP A 33 8.22 14.48 1.17
C ASP A 33 6.70 14.71 1.44
N TRP A 34 6.02 15.49 0.60
CA TRP A 34 4.56 15.67 0.68
C TRP A 34 3.76 14.44 0.21
N MET A 35 4.37 13.52 -0.53
CA MET A 35 3.75 12.27 -1.02
C MET A 35 3.81 11.13 0.00
N ASP A 36 4.67 11.24 1.02
CA ASP A 36 4.91 10.17 2.00
C ASP A 36 3.65 9.69 2.75
N PRO A 37 2.74 10.58 3.21
CA PRO A 37 1.44 10.19 3.76
C PRO A 37 0.64 9.26 2.85
N TYR A 38 0.56 9.61 1.56
CA TYR A 38 -0.24 8.89 0.58
C TYR A 38 0.37 7.51 0.29
N ILE A 39 1.69 7.43 0.16
CA ILE A 39 2.40 6.15 0.02
C ILE A 39 2.20 5.29 1.27
N GLY A 40 2.30 5.85 2.47
CA GLY A 40 2.06 5.14 3.72
C GLY A 40 0.66 4.53 3.78
N VAL A 41 -0.37 5.28 3.41
CA VAL A 41 -1.76 4.79 3.33
C VAL A 41 -1.90 3.69 2.28
N LEU A 42 -1.34 3.89 1.09
CA LEU A 42 -1.40 2.88 0.01
C LEU A 42 -0.72 1.57 0.42
N VAL A 43 0.40 1.64 1.15
CA VAL A 43 1.08 0.47 1.70
C VAL A 43 0.20 -0.22 2.74
N ALA A 44 -0.38 0.53 3.69
CA ALA A 44 -1.24 -0.04 4.72
C ALA A 44 -2.48 -0.74 4.11
N VAL A 45 -3.13 -0.10 3.13
CA VAL A 45 -4.28 -0.68 2.42
C VAL A 45 -3.86 -1.93 1.64
N THR A 46 -2.73 -1.87 0.92
CA THR A 46 -2.21 -3.03 0.18
C THR A 46 -1.91 -4.21 1.12
N LEU A 47 -1.32 -3.95 2.29
CA LEU A 47 -1.07 -4.96 3.31
C LEU A 47 -2.36 -5.55 3.87
N PHE A 48 -3.40 -4.73 4.09
CA PHE A 48 -4.71 -5.23 4.51
C PHE A 48 -5.30 -6.22 3.49
N PHE A 49 -5.26 -5.87 2.19
CA PHE A 49 -5.73 -6.77 1.14
C PHE A 49 -4.87 -8.04 1.02
N TRP A 50 -3.55 -7.92 1.18
CA TRP A 50 -2.64 -9.06 1.16
C TRP A 50 -2.89 -10.03 2.33
N LEU A 51 -3.10 -9.51 3.55
CA LEU A 51 -3.47 -10.30 4.72
C LEU A 51 -4.86 -10.95 4.56
N GLY A 52 -5.83 -10.19 4.03
CA GLY A 52 -7.16 -10.71 3.72
C GLY A 52 -7.12 -11.84 2.70
N LEU A 53 -6.27 -11.72 1.66
CA LEU A 53 -6.02 -12.79 0.71
C LEU A 53 -5.34 -13.99 1.39
N GLY A 54 -4.36 -13.75 2.26
CA GLY A 54 -3.68 -14.79 3.05
C GLY A 54 -4.62 -15.59 3.95
N ALA A 55 -5.65 -14.94 4.51
CA ALA A 55 -6.65 -15.57 5.37
C ALA A 55 -7.75 -16.31 4.60
N THR A 56 -8.05 -15.88 3.36
CA THR A 56 -9.19 -16.40 2.57
C THR A 56 -8.79 -17.38 1.47
N LYS A 57 -7.50 -17.42 1.12
CA LYS A 57 -6.99 -18.39 0.16
C LYS A 57 -7.05 -19.83 0.71
N PRO A 58 -7.14 -20.85 -0.18
CA PRO A 58 -7.02 -22.25 0.24
C PRO A 58 -5.66 -22.54 0.89
N SER A 59 -5.66 -23.33 1.96
CA SER A 59 -4.43 -23.80 2.61
C SER A 59 -3.61 -24.65 1.66
N GLY A 60 -2.29 -24.47 1.68
CA GLY A 60 -1.37 -25.20 0.79
C GLY A 60 -1.19 -24.61 -0.61
N VAL A 61 -1.93 -23.56 -1.00
CA VAL A 61 -1.74 -22.90 -2.30
C VAL A 61 -0.78 -21.70 -2.17
N PRO A 62 0.37 -21.70 -2.87
CA PRO A 62 1.27 -20.53 -2.93
C PRO A 62 0.55 -19.31 -3.51
N PHE A 63 0.88 -18.09 -3.06
CA PHE A 63 0.24 -16.85 -3.54
C PHE A 63 0.30 -16.70 -5.07
N LYS A 64 1.38 -17.15 -5.70
CA LYS A 64 1.56 -17.15 -7.16
C LYS A 64 0.56 -18.03 -7.91
N GLN A 65 0.00 -19.04 -7.24
CA GLN A 65 -0.89 -20.03 -7.85
C GLN A 65 -2.37 -19.77 -7.57
N VAL A 66 -2.70 -18.80 -6.71
CA VAL A 66 -4.08 -18.48 -6.30
C VAL A 66 -4.99 -18.15 -7.48
N ARG A 67 -4.45 -17.60 -8.58
CA ARG A 67 -5.20 -17.30 -9.81
C ARG A 67 -5.63 -18.55 -10.60
N TYR A 68 -4.94 -19.67 -10.44
CA TYR A 68 -5.14 -20.89 -11.23
C TYR A 68 -5.98 -21.95 -10.52
N VAL A 69 -6.37 -21.69 -9.27
CA VAL A 69 -7.27 -22.54 -8.50
C VAL A 69 -8.64 -21.89 -8.34
N LYS A 70 -9.65 -22.73 -8.13
CA LYS A 70 -11.00 -22.23 -7.83
C LYS A 70 -10.99 -21.57 -6.45
N ILE A 71 -11.11 -20.24 -6.43
CA ILE A 71 -11.13 -19.43 -5.22
C ILE A 71 -12.55 -18.98 -4.89
N SER A 72 -12.81 -18.70 -3.61
CA SER A 72 -14.09 -18.13 -3.18
C SER A 72 -14.26 -16.71 -3.72
N PRO A 73 -15.50 -16.20 -3.87
CA PRO A 73 -15.75 -14.81 -4.27
C PRO A 73 -15.07 -13.79 -3.36
N ILE A 74 -14.99 -14.09 -2.06
CA ILE A 74 -14.32 -13.26 -1.06
C ILE A 74 -12.81 -13.22 -1.31
N ALA A 75 -12.17 -14.37 -1.56
CA ALA A 75 -10.76 -14.42 -1.90
C ALA A 75 -10.45 -13.67 -3.22
N ASN A 76 -11.37 -13.74 -4.19
CA ASN A 76 -11.23 -12.98 -5.44
C ASN A 76 -11.33 -11.47 -5.22
N PHE A 77 -12.23 -11.01 -4.34
CA PHE A 77 -12.30 -9.59 -3.94
C PHE A 77 -10.97 -9.12 -3.32
N PHE A 78 -10.40 -9.91 -2.40
CA PHE A 78 -9.11 -9.58 -1.81
C PHE A 78 -7.97 -9.57 -2.82
N TYR A 79 -7.97 -10.52 -3.76
CA TYR A 79 -6.97 -10.58 -4.83
C TYR A 79 -7.04 -9.37 -5.76
N LEU A 80 -8.24 -9.02 -6.24
CA LEU A 80 -8.45 -7.87 -7.12
C LEU A 80 -8.15 -6.56 -6.41
N GLY A 81 -8.59 -6.41 -5.15
CA GLY A 81 -8.26 -5.26 -4.33
C GLY A 81 -6.75 -5.12 -4.13
N MET A 82 -6.05 -6.21 -3.77
CA MET A 82 -4.59 -6.22 -3.66
C MET A 82 -3.93 -5.77 -4.96
N ALA A 83 -4.31 -6.35 -6.10
CA ALA A 83 -3.74 -6.01 -7.39
C ALA A 83 -4.00 -4.54 -7.78
N PHE A 84 -5.20 -4.04 -7.53
CA PHE A 84 -5.60 -2.67 -7.82
C PHE A 84 -4.80 -1.65 -6.99
N PHE A 85 -4.81 -1.78 -5.66
CA PHE A 85 -4.10 -0.86 -4.77
C PHE A 85 -2.58 -0.96 -4.94
N PHE A 86 -2.04 -2.15 -5.16
CA PHE A 86 -0.62 -2.32 -5.47
C PHE A 86 -0.24 -1.61 -6.78
N THR A 87 -1.08 -1.71 -7.82
CA THR A 87 -0.83 -1.02 -9.10
C THR A 87 -0.83 0.49 -8.93
N ILE A 88 -1.81 1.05 -8.21
CA ILE A 88 -1.85 2.48 -7.89
C ILE A 88 -0.60 2.88 -7.11
N MET A 89 -0.22 2.11 -6.09
CA MET A 89 0.97 2.35 -5.30
C MET A 89 2.23 2.41 -6.17
N MET A 90 2.41 1.47 -7.10
CA MET A 90 3.53 1.49 -8.03
C MET A 90 3.51 2.74 -8.92
N ILE A 91 2.37 3.08 -9.52
CA ILE A 91 2.24 4.27 -10.37
C ILE A 91 2.62 5.54 -9.60
N VAL A 92 2.07 5.73 -8.42
CA VAL A 92 2.33 6.91 -7.57
C VAL A 92 3.80 6.97 -7.15
N LEU A 93 4.39 5.83 -6.81
CA LEU A 93 5.80 5.73 -6.43
C LEU A 93 6.73 6.11 -7.59
N PHE A 94 6.52 5.55 -8.79
CA PHE A 94 7.31 5.89 -9.97
C PHE A 94 7.12 7.34 -10.41
N ALA A 95 5.88 7.84 -10.40
CA ALA A 95 5.59 9.25 -10.70
C ALA A 95 6.27 10.18 -9.68
N GLY A 96 6.20 9.86 -8.38
CA GLY A 96 6.86 10.62 -7.33
C GLY A 96 8.38 10.67 -7.52
N MET A 97 9.02 9.52 -7.77
CA MET A 97 10.47 9.49 -8.07
C MET A 97 10.82 10.36 -9.28
N GLY A 98 10.01 10.33 -10.34
CA GLY A 98 10.18 11.18 -11.52
C GLY A 98 10.06 12.67 -11.21
N LEU A 99 9.01 13.08 -10.48
CA LEU A 99 8.79 14.46 -10.06
C LEU A 99 9.94 14.99 -9.21
N ARG A 100 10.44 14.18 -8.29
CA ARG A 100 11.59 14.52 -7.46
C ARG A 100 12.84 14.74 -8.30
N ARG A 101 13.12 13.82 -9.23
CA ARG A 101 14.29 13.93 -10.11
C ARG A 101 14.20 15.17 -11.01
N TYR A 102 13.00 15.51 -11.45
CA TYR A 102 12.74 16.73 -12.21
C TYR A 102 12.97 18.00 -11.38
N ALA A 103 12.51 18.03 -10.12
CA ALA A 103 12.77 19.15 -9.20
C ALA A 103 14.28 19.34 -8.93
N GLU A 104 15.01 18.25 -8.72
CA GLU A 104 16.47 18.28 -8.56
C GLU A 104 17.18 18.82 -9.82
N TRP A 105 16.71 18.45 -11.02
CA TRP A 105 17.28 18.91 -12.28
C TRP A 105 16.99 20.38 -12.58
N THR A 106 15.80 20.86 -12.18
CA THR A 106 15.35 22.24 -12.45
C THR A 106 15.77 23.23 -11.37
N GLY A 107 16.39 22.77 -10.27
CA GLY A 107 16.76 23.63 -9.14
C GLY A 107 15.55 24.14 -8.35
N ALA A 108 14.38 23.54 -8.53
CA ALA A 108 13.14 23.87 -7.83
C ALA A 108 12.99 23.11 -6.49
N ALA A 109 14.08 22.50 -6.02
CA ALA A 109 14.14 21.66 -4.81
C ALA A 109 14.30 22.48 -3.53
#